data_AF-A0A2V4A244-F1
#
_entry.id   AF-A0A2V4A244-F1
#
_cell.length_a   1.000
_cell.length_b   1.000
_cell.length_c   1.000
_cell.angle_alpha   90.00
_cell.angle_beta   90.00
_cell.angle_gamma   90.00
#
_symmetry.space_group_name_H-M   'P 1'
#
loop_
_entity.id
_entity.type
_entity.pdbx_description
1 polymer ?
#
loop_
_entity_poly.entity_id
_entity_poly.type
_entity_poly.pdbx_seq_one_letter_code
_entity_poly.pdbx_strand_id
1 'polypeptide(L)'
;MGVVLSGVKIFDEIYEELTIAQQKGIDIKVFKKVAKPLIKQIRKNLRPNKRTGNLSKSIGVKNLKKKEGIRIGARVFGRWKGYHGHLLENGSKKRGKYGNMNGTSFFSKAIDTTATESEKIMTQEYANVITDIIQKAKKN
;
A
#
# COMPACT_ATOMS: atom_id res chain seq x y z
N MET A 1 -33.34 -24.82 -10.52
CA MET A 1 -32.05 -24.58 -9.83
C MET A 1 -31.54 -23.23 -10.28
N GLY A 2 -31.48 -22.23 -9.39
CA GLY A 2 -31.05 -20.89 -9.75
C GLY A 2 -29.61 -20.66 -9.30
N VAL A 3 -28.74 -20.24 -10.21
CA VAL A 3 -27.40 -19.76 -9.87
C VAL A 3 -27.51 -18.27 -9.58
N VAL A 4 -27.37 -17.89 -8.31
CA VAL A 4 -27.25 -16.48 -7.92
C VAL A 4 -25.81 -16.05 -8.21
N LEU A 5 -25.60 -15.40 -9.35
CA LEU A 5 -24.31 -14.83 -9.76
C LEU A 5 -24.07 -13.52 -9.01
N SER A 6 -23.47 -13.58 -7.82
CA SER A 6 -22.87 -12.40 -7.21
C SER A 6 -21.42 -12.28 -7.68
N GLY A 7 -21.03 -11.16 -8.29
CA GLY A 7 -19.70 -10.96 -8.88
C GLY A 7 -18.50 -11.15 -7.94
N VAL A 8 -18.71 -11.14 -6.62
CA VAL A 8 -17.67 -11.41 -5.62
C VAL A 8 -17.26 -12.89 -5.64
N LYS A 9 -18.22 -13.83 -5.70
CA LYS A 9 -17.94 -15.27 -5.72
C LYS A 9 -17.20 -15.72 -6.97
N ILE A 10 -17.55 -15.12 -8.11
CA ILE A 10 -16.90 -15.41 -9.40
C ILE A 10 -15.42 -14.98 -9.37
N PHE A 11 -15.11 -13.87 -8.68
CA PHE A 11 -13.72 -13.46 -8.53
C PHE A 11 -12.94 -14.45 -7.67
N ASP A 12 -13.49 -14.84 -6.52
CA ASP A 12 -12.82 -15.76 -5.61
C ASP A 12 -12.54 -17.10 -6.32
N GLU A 13 -13.50 -17.61 -7.09
CA GLU A 13 -13.34 -18.83 -7.91
C GLU A 13 -12.25 -18.66 -8.98
N ILE A 14 -12.29 -17.60 -9.80
CA ILE A 14 -11.27 -17.35 -10.84
C ILE A 14 -9.90 -17.12 -10.20
N TYR A 15 -9.85 -16.45 -9.06
CA TYR A 15 -8.61 -16.13 -8.38
C TYR A 15 -7.98 -17.38 -7.76
N GLU A 16 -8.79 -18.28 -7.17
CA GLU A 16 -8.34 -19.56 -6.62
C GLU A 16 -7.79 -20.52 -7.70
N GLU A 17 -8.30 -20.44 -8.92
CA GLU A 17 -7.76 -21.19 -10.07
C GLU A 17 -6.37 -20.71 -10.54
N LEU A 18 -5.97 -19.49 -10.18
CA LEU A 18 -4.66 -18.97 -10.54
C LEU A 18 -3.54 -19.62 -9.71
N THR A 19 -2.37 -19.78 -10.32
CA THR A 19 -1.18 -20.17 -9.57
C THR A 19 -0.80 -19.10 -8.54
N ILE A 20 -0.21 -19.51 -7.42
CA ILE A 20 0.31 -18.62 -6.36
C ILE A 20 1.19 -17.50 -6.95
N ALA A 21 1.98 -17.81 -7.98
CA ALA A 21 2.84 -16.83 -8.64
C ALA A 21 2.03 -15.74 -9.39
N GLN A 22 0.93 -16.12 -10.04
CA GLN A 22 0.03 -15.20 -10.74
C GLN A 22 -0.76 -14.33 -9.75
N GLN A 23 -1.34 -14.95 -8.72
CA GLN A 23 -2.02 -14.27 -7.60
C GLN A 23 -1.12 -13.19 -7.01
N LYS A 24 0.10 -13.58 -6.61
CA LYS A 24 1.11 -12.65 -6.09
C LYS A 24 1.48 -11.52 -7.06
N GLY A 25 1.53 -11.82 -8.35
CA GLY A 25 1.80 -10.82 -9.40
C GLY A 25 0.69 -9.77 -9.48
N ILE A 26 -0.57 -10.21 -9.43
CA ILE A 26 -1.77 -9.37 -9.42
C ILE A 26 -1.78 -8.50 -8.16
N ASP A 27 -1.68 -9.11 -6.99
CA ASP A 27 -1.72 -8.43 -5.70
C ASP A 27 -0.66 -7.34 -5.60
N ILE A 28 0.58 -7.64 -5.97
CA ILE A 28 1.67 -6.66 -5.94
C ILE A 28 1.34 -5.48 -6.87
N LYS A 29 0.72 -5.72 -8.03
CA LYS A 29 0.34 -4.66 -8.97
C LYS A 29 -0.78 -3.79 -8.38
N VAL A 30 -1.82 -4.41 -7.82
CA VAL A 30 -2.95 -3.73 -7.18
C VAL A 30 -2.48 -2.93 -5.96
N PHE A 31 -1.77 -3.57 -5.03
CA PHE A 31 -1.26 -2.92 -3.83
C PHE A 31 -0.34 -1.75 -4.13
N LYS A 32 0.51 -1.84 -5.17
CA LYS A 32 1.34 -0.71 -5.60
C LYS A 32 0.50 0.49 -6.05
N LYS A 33 -0.66 0.27 -6.67
CA LYS A 33 -1.58 1.34 -7.08
C LYS A 33 -2.29 1.93 -5.86
N VAL A 34 -2.81 1.10 -4.97
CA VAL A 34 -3.43 1.50 -3.70
C VAL A 34 -2.45 2.30 -2.82
N ALA A 35 -1.17 1.93 -2.80
CA ALA A 35 -0.17 2.64 -2.01
C ALA A 35 0.15 4.06 -2.50
N LYS A 36 -0.16 4.41 -3.76
CA LYS A 36 0.15 5.74 -4.31
C LYS A 36 -0.57 6.89 -3.59
N PRO A 37 -1.91 6.89 -3.45
CA PRO A 37 -2.62 7.93 -2.71
C PRO A 37 -2.16 7.99 -1.25
N LEU A 38 -2.00 6.82 -0.60
CA LEU A 38 -1.52 6.75 0.78
C LEU A 38 -0.14 7.41 0.94
N ILE A 39 0.83 7.09 0.07
CA ILE A 39 2.17 7.73 0.09
C ILE A 39 2.09 9.23 -0.18
N LYS A 40 1.23 9.65 -1.12
CA LYS A 40 1.03 11.07 -1.44
C LYS A 40 0.52 11.83 -0.22
N GLN A 41 -0.44 11.25 0.51
CA GLN A 41 -1.01 11.85 1.71
C GLN A 41 -0.03 11.84 2.88
N ILE A 42 0.70 10.75 3.12
CA ILE A 42 1.78 10.70 4.13
C ILE A 42 2.79 11.82 3.85
N ARG A 43 3.23 11.98 2.60
CA ARG A 43 4.16 13.05 2.22
C ARG A 43 3.58 14.45 2.43
N LYS A 44 2.28 14.64 2.19
CA LYS A 44 1.59 15.91 2.47
C LYS A 44 1.57 16.20 3.97
N ASN A 45 1.26 15.20 4.79
CA ASN A 45 1.24 15.32 6.25
C ASN A 45 2.63 15.62 6.85
N LEU A 46 3.71 15.26 6.15
CA LEU A 46 5.09 15.59 6.52
C LEU A 46 5.52 17.03 6.18
N ARG A 47 4.92 17.65 5.15
CA ARG A 47 5.31 18.99 4.66
C ARG A 47 5.20 20.15 5.68
N PRO A 48 4.25 20.21 6.61
CA PRO A 48 4.16 21.33 7.55
C PRO A 48 5.38 21.44 8.47
N ASN A 49 6.14 20.35 8.66
CA ASN A 49 7.36 20.36 9.45
C ASN A 49 8.57 20.72 8.57
N LYS A 50 8.88 22.02 8.44
CA LYS A 50 10.09 22.50 7.72
C LYS A 50 11.40 21.83 8.21
N ARG A 51 11.44 21.38 9.47
CA ARG A 51 12.57 20.63 10.07
C ARG A 51 12.73 19.20 9.55
N THR A 52 11.74 18.64 8.86
CA THR A 52 11.80 17.25 8.37
C THR A 52 12.48 17.12 7.00
N GLY A 53 12.75 18.21 6.27
CA GLY A 53 13.57 18.20 5.05
C GLY A 53 13.22 17.08 4.06
N ASN A 54 14.20 16.22 3.74
CA ASN A 54 14.09 15.14 2.74
C ASN A 54 13.30 13.90 3.21
N LEU A 55 12.67 13.97 4.38
CA LEU A 55 11.99 12.85 5.01
C LEU A 55 10.69 12.45 4.31
N SER A 56 10.08 13.35 3.53
CA SER A 56 9.01 13.00 2.59
C SER A 56 9.53 12.16 1.41
N LYS A 57 10.77 12.40 0.96
CA LYS A 57 11.40 11.66 -0.15
C LYS A 57 11.81 10.25 0.23
N SER A 58 12.01 10.00 1.53
CA SER A 58 12.35 8.68 2.07
C SER A 58 11.14 7.76 2.30
N ILE A 59 9.91 8.22 2.09
CA ILE A 59 8.72 7.35 2.10
C ILE A 59 8.57 6.65 0.74
N GLY A 60 8.37 5.33 0.77
CA GLY A 60 8.12 4.52 -0.41
C GLY A 60 7.51 3.16 -0.09
N VAL A 61 7.42 2.32 -1.13
CA VAL A 61 6.91 0.95 -1.05
C VAL A 61 8.07 -0.05 -1.12
N LYS A 62 7.97 -1.14 -0.35
CA LYS A 62 8.86 -2.31 -0.45
C LYS A 62 8.05 -3.60 -0.50
N ASN A 63 8.31 -4.44 -1.49
CA ASN A 63 7.74 -5.79 -1.53
C ASN A 63 8.27 -6.62 -0.36
N LEU A 64 7.39 -7.35 0.31
CA LEU A 64 7.78 -8.29 1.35
C LEU A 64 8.21 -9.61 0.68
N LYS A 65 9.47 -10.02 0.88
CA LYS A 65 10.02 -11.23 0.22
C LYS A 65 9.33 -12.52 0.69
N LYS A 66 8.90 -12.57 1.95
CA LYS A 66 8.32 -13.74 2.63
C LYS A 66 6.83 -13.59 3.00
N LYS A 67 6.21 -12.46 2.66
CA LYS A 67 4.79 -12.20 2.95
C LYS A 67 4.13 -11.69 1.68
N GLU A 68 2.88 -12.06 1.46
CA GLU A 68 2.03 -11.45 0.45
C GLU A 68 1.74 -10.03 0.89
N GLY A 69 2.28 -9.07 0.13
CA GLY A 69 2.02 -7.67 0.41
C GLY A 69 3.22 -6.76 0.26
N ILE A 70 2.92 -5.50 0.53
CA ILE A 70 3.86 -4.40 0.45
C ILE A 70 3.96 -3.73 1.81
N ARG A 71 5.17 -3.29 2.15
CA ARG A 71 5.42 -2.41 3.28
C ARG A 71 5.53 -0.97 2.77
N ILE A 72 4.78 -0.07 3.39
CA ILE A 72 4.91 1.37 3.18
C ILE A 72 5.74 1.94 4.34
N GLY A 73 6.76 2.73 4.03
CA GLY A 73 7.64 3.29 5.05
C GLY A 73 8.97 3.78 4.50
N ALA A 74 10.00 3.79 5.35
CA ALA A 74 11.35 4.22 4.98
C ALA A 74 11.91 3.39 3.81
N ARG A 75 12.42 4.07 2.79
CA ARG A 75 13.14 3.46 1.66
C ARG A 75 14.37 2.71 2.18
N VAL A 76 14.61 1.55 1.58
CA VAL A 76 15.75 0.68 1.91
C VAL A 76 16.89 0.81 0.86
N PHE A 77 16.63 1.52 -0.24
CA PHE A 77 17.60 1.72 -1.33
C PHE A 77 17.49 3.15 -1.90
N GLY A 78 18.58 3.61 -2.55
CA GLY A 78 18.68 4.93 -3.17
C GLY A 78 19.10 6.06 -2.21
N ARG A 79 19.20 7.29 -2.75
CA ARG A 79 19.70 8.50 -2.06
C ARG A 79 18.96 8.85 -0.75
N TRP A 80 17.71 8.42 -0.61
CA TRP A 80 16.85 8.76 0.54
C TRP A 80 16.62 7.57 1.50
N LYS A 81 17.51 6.57 1.49
CA LYS A 81 17.43 5.39 2.36
C LYS A 81 17.52 5.76 3.84
N GLY A 82 16.66 5.19 4.68
CA GLY A 82 16.80 5.24 6.16
C GLY A 82 16.47 6.57 6.84
N TYR A 83 16.29 7.67 6.09
CA TYR A 83 15.99 8.99 6.67
C TYR A 83 14.71 9.01 7.52
N HIS A 84 13.73 8.14 7.25
CA HIS A 84 12.50 8.05 8.05
C HIS A 84 12.61 7.05 9.22
N GLY A 85 13.72 6.30 9.33
CA GLY A 85 13.83 5.20 10.29
C GLY A 85 13.88 5.63 11.76
N HIS A 86 14.01 6.93 12.03
CA HIS A 86 14.06 7.48 13.38
C HIS A 86 12.73 8.05 13.88
N LEU A 87 11.70 8.11 13.04
CA LEU A 87 10.40 8.64 13.44
C LEU A 87 9.54 7.56 14.08
N LEU A 88 8.87 7.97 15.15
CA LEU A 88 7.89 7.15 15.86
C LEU A 88 6.53 7.52 15.32
N GLU A 89 5.74 6.54 14.89
CA GLU A 89 4.40 6.80 14.39
C GLU A 89 3.41 7.07 15.54
N ASN A 90 3.51 6.32 16.62
CA ASN A 90 2.65 6.44 17.80
C ASN A 90 3.48 6.36 19.08
N GLY A 91 2.98 6.99 20.15
CA GLY A 91 3.59 7.00 21.49
C GLY A 91 4.75 8.00 21.62
N SER A 92 5.58 7.85 22.66
CA SER A 92 6.79 8.65 22.86
C SER A 92 7.94 7.75 23.29
N LYS A 93 9.16 7.96 22.79
CA LYS A 93 10.34 7.17 23.19
C LYS A 93 11.50 8.07 23.58
N LYS A 94 12.15 7.77 24.70
CA LYS A 94 13.39 8.44 25.13
C LYS A 94 14.52 8.10 24.17
N ARG A 95 15.13 9.13 23.58
CA ARG A 95 16.22 9.02 22.60
C ARG A 95 17.55 9.44 23.22
N GLY A 96 17.94 8.76 24.31
CA GLY A 96 19.19 9.02 25.02
C GLY A 96 19.39 10.50 25.32
N LYS A 97 20.49 11.08 24.80
CA LYS A 97 20.86 12.50 24.96
C LYS A 97 19.90 13.53 24.35
N TYR A 98 18.96 13.10 23.50
CA TYR A 98 18.03 14.00 22.79
C TYR A 98 16.65 14.10 23.46
N GLY A 99 16.46 13.53 24.66
CA GLY A 99 15.20 13.61 25.40
C GLY A 99 14.10 12.71 24.84
N ASN A 100 12.85 12.98 25.22
CA ASN A 100 11.69 12.23 24.74
C ASN A 100 11.27 12.72 23.35
N MET A 101 11.23 11.79 22.39
CA MET A 101 10.65 12.05 21.09
C MET A 101 9.17 11.70 21.11
N ASN A 102 8.32 12.69 20.85
CA ASN A 102 6.90 12.46 20.63
C ASN A 102 6.68 11.81 19.27
N GLY A 103 5.80 10.84 19.23
CA GLY A 103 5.35 10.18 18.03
C GLY A 103 4.52 11.12 17.16
N THR A 104 4.47 10.78 15.89
CA THR A 104 3.86 11.60 14.86
C THR A 104 2.84 10.78 14.09
N SER A 105 1.60 11.23 14.05
CA SER A 105 0.47 10.51 13.45
C SER A 105 0.38 10.68 11.92
N PHE A 106 1.47 10.52 11.17
CA PHE A 106 1.50 10.86 9.75
C PHE A 106 0.85 9.80 8.86
N PHE A 107 1.05 8.52 9.19
CA PHE A 107 0.49 7.36 8.51
C PHE A 107 -0.95 7.12 8.95
N SER A 108 -1.26 7.20 10.26
CA SER A 108 -2.64 7.02 10.74
C SER A 108 -3.60 8.01 10.09
N LYS A 109 -3.27 9.31 10.11
CA LYS A 109 -4.05 10.35 9.42
C LYS A 109 -4.17 10.11 7.91
N ALA A 110 -3.14 9.54 7.29
CA ALA A 110 -3.18 9.24 5.86
C ALA A 110 -4.10 8.06 5.54
N ILE A 111 -4.14 7.04 6.40
CA ILE A 111 -5.07 5.91 6.28
C ILE A 111 -6.50 6.43 6.34
N ASP A 112 -6.85 7.21 7.37
CA ASP A 112 -8.21 7.74 7.53
C ASP A 112 -8.65 8.58 6.32
N THR A 113 -7.74 9.39 5.78
CA THR A 113 -8.05 10.25 4.63
C THR A 113 -8.19 9.47 3.32
N THR A 114 -7.43 8.38 3.16
CA THR A 114 -7.31 7.67 1.88
C THR A 114 -8.04 6.33 1.85
N ALA A 115 -8.68 5.90 2.94
CA ALA A 115 -9.35 4.60 3.04
C ALA A 115 -10.37 4.41 1.90
N THR A 116 -11.29 5.35 1.71
CA THR A 116 -12.33 5.27 0.66
C THR A 116 -11.75 5.32 -0.76
N GLU A 117 -10.72 6.13 -1.00
CA GLU A 117 -10.04 6.18 -2.30
C GLU A 117 -9.27 4.89 -2.58
N SER A 118 -8.62 4.35 -1.56
CA SER A 118 -7.84 3.11 -1.62
C SER A 118 -8.73 1.91 -1.92
N GLU A 119 -9.90 1.84 -1.28
CA GLU A 119 -10.91 0.81 -1.52
C GLU A 119 -11.42 0.86 -2.96
N LYS A 120 -11.81 2.05 -3.45
CA LYS A 120 -12.25 2.24 -4.85
C LYS A 120 -11.18 1.81 -5.85
N ILE A 121 -9.93 2.20 -5.64
CA ILE A 121 -8.81 1.79 -6.51
C ILE A 121 -8.64 0.28 -6.47
N MET A 122 -8.70 -0.33 -5.28
CA MET A 122 -8.55 -1.77 -5.13
C MET A 122 -9.63 -2.53 -5.91
N THR A 123 -10.90 -2.18 -5.73
CA THR A 123 -12.02 -2.80 -6.43
C THR A 123 -11.91 -2.64 -7.94
N GLN A 124 -11.60 -1.42 -8.42
CA GLN A 124 -11.47 -1.16 -9.86
C GLN A 124 -10.33 -1.97 -10.48
N GLU A 125 -9.20 -2.08 -9.78
CA GLU A 125 -8.03 -2.77 -10.32
C GLU A 125 -8.22 -4.29 -10.37
N TYR A 126 -8.86 -4.88 -9.35
CA TYR A 126 -9.26 -6.29 -9.43
C TYR A 126 -10.28 -6.52 -10.55
N ALA A 127 -11.30 -5.66 -10.69
CA ALA A 127 -12.28 -5.76 -11.78
C ALA A 127 -11.63 -5.70 -13.18
N ASN A 128 -10.64 -4.83 -13.37
CA ASN A 128 -9.89 -4.74 -14.62
C ASN A 128 -9.11 -6.04 -14.90
N VAL A 129 -8.47 -6.61 -13.86
CA VAL A 129 -7.73 -7.88 -14.00
C VAL A 129 -8.66 -9.02 -14.40
N ILE A 130 -9.84 -9.11 -13.79
CA ILE A 130 -10.85 -10.12 -14.16
C ILE A 130 -11.28 -9.94 -15.62
N THR A 131 -11.58 -8.71 -16.01
CA THR A 131 -12.01 -8.39 -17.38
C THR A 131 -10.93 -8.82 -18.39
N ASP A 132 -9.66 -8.55 -18.10
CA ASP A 132 -8.53 -8.95 -18.94
C ASP A 132 -8.40 -10.49 -19.03
N ILE A 133 -8.62 -11.22 -17.94
CA ILE A 133 -8.59 -12.69 -17.92
C ILE A 133 -9.72 -13.26 -18.78
N ILE A 134 -10.95 -12.79 -18.58
CA ILE A 134 -12.12 -13.23 -19.34
C ILE A 134 -11.96 -12.93 -20.84
N GLN A 135 -11.47 -11.74 -21.19
CA GLN A 135 -11.23 -11.37 -22.59
C GLN A 135 -10.16 -12.24 -23.26
N LYS A 136 -9.11 -12.64 -22.53
CA LYS A 136 -8.10 -13.56 -23.04
C LYS A 136 -8.68 -14.95 -23.24
N ALA A 137 -9.50 -15.44 -22.31
CA ALA A 137 -10.16 -16.74 -22.44
C ALA A 137 -11.10 -16.80 -23.65
N LYS A 138 -11.79 -15.70 -23.99
CA LYS A 138 -12.68 -15.62 -25.17
C LYS A 138 -11.96 -15.58 -26.53
N LYS A 139 -10.65 -15.29 -26.56
CA LYS A 139 -9.87 -15.19 -27.81
C LYS A 139 -9.17 -16.50 -28.18
N ASN A 140 -9.16 -17.47 -27.26
CA ASN A 140 -8.69 -18.83 -27.50
C ASN A 140 -9.90 -19.73 -27.80
#